data_AF-A0A954QY92-F1
#
_entry.id   AF-A0A954QY92-F1
#
_cell.length_a   1.000
_cell.length_b   1.000
_cell.length_c   1.000
_cell.angle_alpha   90.00
_cell.angle_beta   90.00
_cell.angle_gamma   90.00
#
_symmetry.space_group_name_H-M   'P 1'
#
loop_
_entity.id
_entity.type
_entity.pdbx_description
1 polymer ?
#
loop_
_entity_poly.entity_id
_entity_poly.type
_entity_poly.pdbx_seq_one_letter_code
_entity_poly.pdbx_strand_id
1 'polypeptide(L)'
;MRPASHWLTILTLVVACWQPFTAEAFDCDDCANIGCTDHWFASDAGSYSSGVCGTAGCLHCRETLTGDWFGYRTCLAESGLTLEADSTQFYQGVAHGGRRERFYYAGHNDLLFGFDLGKMLDVQGWSLTVRAEHRWGEPLARDAGVILPTALHAATPTPESDRLILTNVFFTGAVDENVTLLFGKIDTLDGDRNPFASGRGKTQFFNTSLLVPVNGLPTVPLATLGAGAIFSVDGMPFAQLMVMNSSDTVTTSGFEDL
;
A
#
# COMPACT_ATOMS: atom_id res chain seq x y z
N MET A 1 37.77 4.32 11.04
CA MET A 1 36.95 3.51 11.96
C MET A 1 35.69 3.15 11.20
N ARG A 2 35.49 1.88 10.84
CA ARG A 2 34.26 1.42 10.18
C ARG A 2 33.20 1.17 11.26
N PRO A 3 31.94 1.59 11.11
CA PRO A 3 30.90 1.24 12.06
C PRO A 3 30.59 -0.25 11.94
N ALA A 4 30.35 -0.91 13.06
CA ALA A 4 29.94 -2.30 13.10
C ALA A 4 28.48 -2.41 12.64
N SER A 5 28.19 -3.30 11.68
CA SER A 5 26.82 -3.63 11.27
C SER A 5 26.16 -4.42 12.40
N HIS A 6 25.23 -3.78 13.10
CA HIS A 6 24.40 -4.42 14.11
C HIS A 6 23.06 -4.81 13.48
N TRP A 7 22.87 -6.11 13.29
CA TRP A 7 21.62 -6.71 12.83
C TRP A 7 20.62 -6.77 13.98
N LEU A 8 19.40 -6.29 13.75
CA LEU A 8 18.30 -6.38 14.70
C LEU A 8 17.37 -7.52 14.26
N THR A 9 17.28 -8.57 15.06
CA THR A 9 16.34 -9.67 14.83
C THR A 9 15.05 -9.39 15.59
N ILE A 10 13.96 -9.08 14.90
CA ILE A 10 12.63 -8.91 15.49
C ILE A 10 11.77 -10.13 15.13
N LEU A 11 11.31 -10.86 16.15
CA LEU A 11 10.35 -11.95 16.00
C LEU A 11 8.94 -11.39 16.21
N THR A 12 8.18 -11.21 15.13
CA THR A 12 6.76 -10.79 15.21
C THR A 12 5.88 -11.94 14.75
N LEU A 13 4.96 -12.41 15.60
CA LEU A 13 3.98 -13.43 15.26
C LEU A 13 2.73 -12.73 14.71
N VAL A 14 2.46 -12.85 13.41
CA VAL A 14 1.24 -12.36 12.77
C VAL A 14 0.53 -13.56 12.14
N VAL A 15 -0.69 -13.85 12.61
CA VAL A 15 -1.59 -14.84 12.00
C VAL A 15 -2.44 -14.09 10.98
N ALA A 16 -2.34 -14.43 9.70
CA ALA A 16 -3.17 -13.84 8.66
C ALA A 16 -3.87 -14.94 7.83
N CYS A 17 -5.05 -14.63 7.31
CA CYS A 17 -5.75 -15.47 6.33
C CYS A 17 -5.59 -14.80 4.97
N TRP A 18 -5.06 -15.52 3.98
CA TRP A 18 -4.81 -15.01 2.63
C TRP A 18 -5.95 -15.44 1.70
N GLN A 19 -6.48 -14.53 0.88
CA GLN A 19 -7.44 -14.90 -0.17
C GLN A 19 -6.74 -14.88 -1.54
N PRO A 20 -6.78 -15.98 -2.31
CA PRO A 20 -6.30 -15.98 -3.68
C PRO A 20 -7.24 -15.15 -4.56
N PHE A 21 -6.68 -14.15 -5.25
CA PHE A 21 -7.34 -13.54 -6.40
C PHE A 21 -7.26 -14.53 -7.57
N THR A 22 -8.42 -15.02 -8.01
CA THR A 22 -8.54 -15.75 -9.27
C THR A 22 -9.09 -14.76 -10.30
N ALA A 23 -8.30 -14.47 -11.32
CA ALA A 23 -8.75 -13.74 -12.49
C ALA A 23 -9.04 -14.77 -13.59
N GLU A 24 -10.28 -14.83 -14.07
CA GLU A 24 -10.63 -15.52 -15.30
C GLU A 24 -10.01 -14.76 -16.47
N ALA A 25 -9.51 -15.46 -17.48
CA ALA A 25 -8.79 -14.87 -18.61
C ALA A 25 -9.76 -14.15 -19.56
N PHE A 26 -9.63 -12.82 -19.64
CA PHE A 26 -10.12 -12.00 -20.75
C PHE A 26 -8.96 -11.69 -21.71
N ASP A 27 -9.25 -11.55 -23.00
CA ASP A 27 -8.25 -11.31 -24.04
C ASP A 27 -8.06 -9.80 -24.25
N CYS A 28 -6.84 -9.31 -24.02
CA CYS A 28 -6.47 -7.91 -24.10
C CYS A 28 -6.63 -7.30 -25.51
N ASP A 29 -6.64 -8.11 -26.58
CA ASP A 29 -6.71 -7.63 -27.96
C ASP A 29 -8.06 -6.99 -28.32
N ASP A 30 -9.11 -7.21 -27.52
CA ASP A 30 -10.45 -6.63 -27.74
C ASP A 30 -10.64 -5.20 -27.20
N CYS A 31 -9.66 -4.65 -26.47
CA CYS A 31 -9.73 -3.26 -25.96
C CYS A 31 -9.77 -2.21 -27.09
N ALA A 32 -9.37 -2.59 -28.32
CA ALA A 32 -9.42 -1.72 -29.50
C ALA A 32 -10.80 -1.66 -30.18
N ASN A 33 -11.74 -2.56 -29.83
CA ASN A 33 -13.06 -2.68 -30.47
C ASN A 33 -14.23 -2.34 -29.54
N ILE A 34 -14.02 -1.43 -28.58
CA ILE A 34 -15.13 -0.91 -27.76
C ILE A 34 -15.88 0.14 -28.58
N GLY A 35 -16.77 -0.35 -29.45
CA GLY A 35 -17.85 0.43 -30.00
C GLY A 35 -18.73 0.92 -28.86
N CYS A 36 -18.56 2.19 -28.48
CA CYS A 36 -19.64 2.96 -27.90
C CYS A 36 -20.71 3.10 -28.99
N THR A 37 -21.58 2.10 -29.16
CA THR A 37 -22.75 2.28 -30.01
C THR A 37 -23.73 3.18 -29.28
N ASP A 38 -23.75 4.39 -29.80
CA ASP A 38 -24.66 5.50 -29.66
C ASP A 38 -26.14 5.06 -29.63
N HIS A 39 -26.64 4.76 -28.43
CA HIS A 39 -28.07 4.83 -28.14
C HIS A 39 -28.34 5.89 -27.08
N TRP A 40 -28.16 7.14 -27.48
CA TRP A 40 -28.89 8.26 -26.89
C TRP A 40 -30.36 8.09 -27.29
N PHE A 41 -31.25 7.97 -26.31
CA PHE A 41 -32.71 7.78 -26.42
C PHE A 41 -33.22 6.36 -26.71
N ALA A 42 -33.55 5.62 -25.65
CA ALA A 42 -34.73 4.75 -25.62
C ALA A 42 -35.17 4.52 -24.17
N SER A 43 -36.28 5.17 -23.80
CA SER A 43 -37.15 4.73 -22.73
C SER A 43 -37.84 3.44 -23.16
N ASP A 44 -37.67 2.33 -22.42
CA ASP A 44 -38.79 1.47 -22.03
C ASP A 44 -38.35 0.39 -21.03
N ALA A 45 -39.28 0.09 -20.14
CA ALA A 45 -39.15 -0.84 -19.04
C ALA A 45 -39.16 -2.31 -19.51
N GLY A 46 -38.29 -3.12 -18.90
CA GLY A 46 -38.51 -4.56 -18.79
C GLY A 46 -37.58 -5.44 -19.64
N SER A 47 -36.41 -5.76 -19.08
CA SER A 47 -35.85 -7.13 -19.02
C SER A 47 -34.41 -7.05 -18.52
N TYR A 48 -34.16 -7.59 -17.33
CA TYR A 48 -32.81 -7.81 -16.82
C TYR A 48 -32.17 -8.96 -17.60
N SER A 49 -31.58 -8.66 -18.76
CA SER A 49 -30.56 -9.50 -19.37
C SER A 49 -29.22 -8.81 -19.19
N SER A 50 -28.32 -9.50 -18.49
CA SER A 50 -26.94 -9.17 -18.13
C SER A 50 -26.06 -8.92 -19.36
N GLY A 51 -26.31 -7.82 -20.06
CA GLY A 51 -25.41 -7.24 -21.05
C GLY A 51 -24.32 -6.46 -20.34
N VAL A 52 -23.08 -6.90 -20.52
CA VAL A 52 -21.85 -6.39 -19.90
C VAL A 52 -21.62 -4.93 -20.29
N CYS A 53 -22.11 -4.01 -19.46
CA CYS A 53 -21.40 -2.77 -19.15
C CYS A 53 -20.96 -2.90 -17.69
N GLY A 54 -19.88 -3.64 -17.45
CA GLY A 54 -19.27 -3.76 -16.13
C GLY A 54 -18.94 -2.36 -15.61
N THR A 55 -19.51 -1.98 -14.47
CA THR A 55 -19.09 -0.89 -13.54
C THR A 55 -18.73 0.50 -14.11
N ALA A 56 -18.86 0.75 -15.42
CA ALA A 56 -18.27 1.88 -16.11
C ALA A 56 -19.07 3.18 -15.96
N GLY A 57 -20.34 3.11 -15.55
CA GLY A 57 -21.23 4.27 -15.55
C GLY A 57 -21.46 4.96 -14.21
N CYS A 58 -21.37 4.26 -13.07
CA CYS A 58 -21.80 4.81 -11.78
C CYS A 58 -20.61 5.15 -10.87
N LEU A 59 -20.47 6.44 -10.54
CA LEU A 59 -19.45 6.96 -9.61
C LEU A 59 -19.51 6.31 -8.21
N HIS A 60 -20.69 5.93 -7.74
CA HIS A 60 -20.91 5.38 -6.40
C HIS A 60 -20.74 3.86 -6.32
N CYS A 61 -20.83 3.15 -7.45
CA CYS A 61 -20.73 1.69 -7.48
C CYS A 61 -19.33 1.19 -7.82
N ARG A 62 -18.41 2.10 -8.15
CA ARG A 62 -17.02 1.78 -8.47
C ARG A 62 -16.13 1.95 -7.24
N GLU A 63 -15.21 1.02 -7.05
CA GLU A 63 -14.20 1.10 -6.00
C GLU A 63 -13.12 2.14 -6.33
N THR A 64 -12.94 2.46 -7.60
CA THR A 64 -11.85 3.31 -8.07
C THR A 64 -12.36 4.59 -8.74
N LEU A 65 -11.75 5.73 -8.39
CA LEU A 65 -12.22 7.05 -8.84
C LEU A 65 -12.14 7.21 -10.37
N THR A 66 -11.18 6.58 -11.02
CA THR A 66 -10.97 6.70 -12.48
C THR A 66 -11.58 5.55 -13.26
N GLY A 67 -12.20 4.57 -12.57
CA GLY A 67 -12.74 3.36 -13.18
C GLY A 67 -11.68 2.49 -13.84
N ASP A 68 -12.08 1.83 -14.92
CA ASP A 68 -11.29 0.80 -15.61
C ASP A 68 -10.57 1.30 -16.88
N TRP A 69 -10.62 2.62 -17.15
CA TRP A 69 -10.00 3.26 -18.32
C TRP A 69 -10.35 2.55 -19.64
N PHE A 70 -11.63 2.32 -19.92
CA PHE A 70 -12.07 1.59 -21.12
C PHE A 70 -11.43 0.20 -21.26
N GLY A 71 -11.26 -0.55 -20.15
CA GLY A 71 -10.65 -1.88 -20.16
C GLY A 71 -9.13 -1.89 -19.93
N TYR A 72 -8.43 -0.77 -20.12
CA TYR A 72 -6.96 -0.76 -20.01
C TYR A 72 -6.46 -1.14 -18.62
N ARG A 73 -7.19 -0.78 -17.55
CA ARG A 73 -6.75 -1.13 -16.20
C ARG A 73 -6.86 -2.64 -15.95
N THR A 74 -7.95 -3.25 -16.37
CA THR A 74 -8.14 -4.70 -16.31
C THR A 74 -7.10 -5.43 -17.16
N CYS A 75 -6.86 -4.99 -18.40
CA CYS A 75 -5.86 -5.60 -19.27
C CYS A 75 -4.43 -5.52 -18.69
N LEU A 76 -4.06 -4.41 -18.02
CA LEU A 76 -2.79 -4.32 -17.30
C LEU A 76 -2.71 -5.36 -16.18
N ALA A 77 -3.77 -5.52 -15.38
CA ALA A 77 -3.81 -6.50 -14.29
C ALA A 77 -3.74 -7.95 -14.80
N GLU A 78 -4.38 -8.24 -15.93
CA GLU A 78 -4.31 -9.52 -16.62
C GLU A 78 -2.91 -9.81 -17.15
N SER A 79 -2.22 -8.77 -17.63
CA SER A 79 -0.81 -8.83 -18.03
C SER A 79 0.17 -8.90 -16.85
N GLY A 80 -0.33 -8.85 -15.61
CA GLY A 80 0.49 -8.94 -14.40
C GLY A 80 0.93 -7.61 -13.80
N LEU A 81 0.40 -6.47 -14.24
CA LEU A 81 0.68 -5.15 -13.67
C LEU A 81 -0.56 -4.57 -12.98
N THR A 82 -0.49 -4.35 -11.67
CA THR A 82 -1.52 -3.62 -10.93
C THR A 82 -1.05 -2.25 -10.53
N LEU A 83 -1.95 -1.28 -10.59
CA LEU A 83 -1.73 0.09 -10.11
C LEU A 83 -2.86 0.49 -9.16
N GLU A 84 -2.46 0.80 -7.93
CA GLU A 84 -3.28 1.47 -6.93
C GLU A 84 -2.68 2.84 -6.64
N ALA A 85 -3.53 3.85 -6.69
CA ALA A 85 -3.14 5.24 -6.49
C ALA A 85 -4.17 5.91 -5.59
N ASP A 86 -3.71 6.30 -4.42
CA ASP A 86 -4.56 6.90 -3.40
C ASP A 86 -4.10 8.31 -3.06
N SER A 87 -5.05 9.17 -2.76
CA SER A 87 -4.79 10.51 -2.27
C SER A 87 -5.65 10.77 -1.05
N THR A 88 -4.99 10.90 0.10
CA THR A 88 -5.64 11.17 1.39
C THR A 88 -5.40 12.62 1.77
N GLN A 89 -6.45 13.33 2.13
CA GLN A 89 -6.42 14.76 2.46
C GLN A 89 -6.84 14.98 3.91
N PHE A 90 -6.15 15.89 4.59
CA PHE A 90 -6.34 16.19 5.99
C PHE A 90 -6.52 17.70 6.17
N TYR A 91 -7.69 18.09 6.66
CA TYR A 91 -7.92 19.45 7.17
C TYR A 91 -8.08 19.37 8.68
N GLN A 92 -7.06 19.79 9.42
CA GLN A 92 -7.01 19.67 10.89
C GLN A 92 -6.53 20.97 11.52
N GLY A 93 -7.01 21.26 12.72
CA GLY A 93 -6.54 22.40 13.49
C GLY A 93 -6.68 22.21 14.99
N VAL A 94 -5.96 23.04 15.74
CA VAL A 94 -6.09 23.10 17.19
C VAL A 94 -7.26 24.02 17.52
N ALA A 95 -8.38 23.43 17.97
CA ALA A 95 -9.53 24.20 18.42
C ALA A 95 -9.28 24.92 19.74
N HIS A 96 -8.53 24.28 20.66
CA HIS A 96 -8.13 24.87 21.94
C HIS A 96 -6.95 24.11 22.57
N GLY A 97 -6.19 24.75 23.47
CA GLY A 97 -5.28 24.06 24.40
C GLY A 97 -3.96 23.51 23.84
N GLY A 98 -3.62 23.83 22.58
CA GLY A 98 -2.32 23.51 21.97
C GLY A 98 -1.31 24.66 22.05
N ARG A 99 -0.15 24.51 21.39
CA ARG A 99 0.87 25.56 21.32
C ARG A 99 0.43 26.76 20.49
N ARG A 100 -0.30 26.51 19.39
CA ARG A 100 -0.86 27.51 18.49
C ARG A 100 -2.20 27.04 17.93
N GLU A 101 -3.22 27.88 18.01
CA GLU A 101 -4.55 27.64 17.44
C GLU A 101 -4.56 27.98 15.95
N ARG A 102 -4.13 27.02 15.12
CA ARG A 102 -4.08 27.15 13.66
C ARG A 102 -4.68 25.94 12.98
N PHE A 103 -5.18 26.16 11.77
CA PHE A 103 -5.67 25.13 10.86
C PHE A 103 -4.68 24.92 9.73
N TYR A 104 -4.47 23.66 9.40
CA TYR A 104 -3.56 23.21 8.37
C TYR A 104 -4.29 22.29 7.41
N TYR A 105 -3.82 22.34 6.17
CA TYR A 105 -4.23 21.43 5.13
C TYR A 105 -3.00 20.67 4.66
N ALA A 106 -3.10 19.34 4.68
CA ALA A 106 -2.04 18.44 4.30
C ALA A 106 -2.62 17.27 3.51
N GLY A 107 -1.76 16.56 2.79
CA GLY A 107 -2.17 15.33 2.14
C GLY A 107 -1.02 14.39 1.88
N HIS A 108 -1.40 13.19 1.48
CA HIS A 108 -0.50 12.09 1.20
C HIS A 108 -0.99 11.34 -0.03
N ASN A 109 -0.10 11.16 -0.99
CA ASN A 109 -0.31 10.36 -2.17
C ASN A 109 0.48 9.06 -2.02
N ASP A 110 -0.19 7.93 -2.20
CA ASP A 110 0.36 6.59 -2.04
C ASP A 110 0.17 5.85 -3.36
N LEU A 111 1.28 5.47 -4.00
CA LEU A 111 1.29 4.79 -5.29
C LEU A 111 1.86 3.39 -5.09
N LEU A 112 1.04 2.37 -5.29
CA LEU A 112 1.43 0.97 -5.16
C LEU A 112 1.36 0.29 -6.53
N PHE A 113 2.50 -0.24 -6.96
CA PHE A 113 2.65 -1.03 -8.17
C PHE A 113 2.91 -2.48 -7.79
N GLY A 114 2.07 -3.38 -8.30
CA GLY A 114 2.25 -4.83 -8.19
C GLY A 114 2.65 -5.41 -9.53
N PHE A 115 3.69 -6.25 -9.53
CA PHE A 115 4.18 -6.96 -10.71
C PHE A 115 4.13 -8.46 -10.43
N ASP A 116 3.32 -9.18 -11.21
CA ASP A 116 3.28 -10.64 -11.25
C ASP A 116 4.33 -11.12 -12.27
N LEU A 117 5.44 -11.65 -11.76
CA LEU A 117 6.57 -12.05 -12.60
C LEU A 117 6.28 -13.37 -13.34
N GLY A 118 5.30 -14.16 -12.90
CA GLY A 118 4.84 -15.34 -13.62
C GLY A 118 4.15 -14.96 -14.91
N LYS A 119 3.30 -13.93 -14.88
CA LYS A 119 2.62 -13.40 -16.07
C LYS A 119 3.54 -12.59 -16.99
N MET A 120 4.41 -11.76 -16.40
CA MET A 120 5.24 -10.84 -17.17
C MET A 120 6.53 -11.47 -17.73
N LEU A 121 7.16 -12.37 -16.95
CA LEU A 121 8.52 -12.87 -17.20
C LEU A 121 8.62 -14.40 -17.11
N ASP A 122 7.50 -15.12 -16.99
CA ASP A 122 7.43 -16.57 -16.77
C ASP A 122 8.18 -17.07 -15.51
N VAL A 123 8.37 -16.20 -14.52
CA VAL A 123 8.97 -16.54 -13.22
C VAL A 123 7.84 -16.88 -12.23
N GLN A 124 7.39 -18.13 -12.28
CA GLN A 124 6.24 -18.61 -11.53
C GLN A 124 6.39 -18.45 -10.01
N GLY A 125 5.32 -18.02 -9.35
CA GLY A 125 5.25 -17.89 -7.89
C GLY A 125 5.96 -16.67 -7.31
N TRP A 126 6.53 -15.79 -8.14
CA TRP A 126 7.22 -14.57 -7.70
C TRP A 126 6.46 -13.30 -8.10
N SER A 127 6.51 -12.32 -7.21
CA SER A 127 5.97 -10.98 -7.41
C SER A 127 6.96 -9.92 -6.93
N LEU A 128 6.88 -8.74 -7.53
CA LEU A 128 7.57 -7.53 -7.09
C LEU A 128 6.52 -6.50 -6.69
N THR A 129 6.70 -5.89 -5.52
CA THR A 129 5.87 -4.77 -5.05
C THR A 129 6.74 -3.52 -4.96
N VAL A 130 6.26 -2.42 -5.51
CA VAL A 130 6.90 -1.11 -5.43
C VAL A 130 5.90 -0.09 -4.88
N ARG A 131 6.23 0.56 -3.76
CA ARG A 131 5.45 1.66 -3.18
C ARG A 131 6.23 2.97 -3.27
N ALA A 132 5.58 3.99 -3.80
CA ALA A 132 6.08 5.36 -3.81
C ALA A 132 5.11 6.27 -3.07
N GLU A 133 5.62 6.99 -2.07
CA GLU A 133 4.85 7.87 -1.21
C GLU A 133 5.28 9.33 -1.40
N HIS A 134 4.30 10.23 -1.46
CA HIS A 134 4.52 11.67 -1.58
C HIS A 134 3.55 12.42 -0.69
N ARG A 135 4.09 13.12 0.32
CA ARG A 135 3.29 14.00 1.18
C ARG A 135 3.46 15.46 0.79
N TRP A 136 2.48 16.26 1.16
CA TRP A 136 2.50 17.71 0.97
C TRP A 136 1.72 18.41 2.09
N GLY A 137 2.02 19.69 2.29
CA GLY A 137 1.51 20.47 3.42
C GLY A 137 2.24 20.20 4.74
N GLU A 138 1.73 20.78 5.82
CA GLU A 138 2.35 20.72 7.15
C GLU A 138 1.52 19.85 8.11
N PRO A 139 2.13 18.87 8.80
CA PRO A 139 1.42 18.10 9.82
C PRO A 139 1.18 18.95 11.08
N LEU A 140 -0.01 18.79 11.68
CA LEU A 140 -0.48 19.59 12.83
C LEU A 140 0.34 19.40 14.12
N ALA A 141 1.09 18.29 14.23
CA ALA A 141 1.69 17.81 15.49
C ALA A 141 2.47 18.89 16.26
N ARG A 142 3.24 19.73 15.55
CA ARG A 142 4.06 20.80 16.17
C ARG A 142 3.20 21.87 16.86
N ASP A 143 2.08 22.26 16.26
CA ASP A 143 1.19 23.32 16.77
C ASP A 143 0.20 22.78 17.79
N ALA A 144 -0.19 21.51 17.66
CA ALA A 144 -0.90 20.77 18.70
C ALA A 144 -0.03 20.51 19.94
N GLY A 145 1.30 20.55 19.82
CA GLY A 145 2.21 20.30 20.94
C GLY A 145 2.28 18.82 21.36
N VAL A 146 2.04 17.92 20.41
CA VAL A 146 2.02 16.46 20.64
C VAL A 146 3.27 15.80 20.07
N ILE A 147 3.68 14.70 20.69
CA ILE A 147 4.83 13.89 20.23
C ILE A 147 4.41 12.99 19.07
N LEU A 148 3.21 12.41 19.16
CA LEU A 148 2.66 11.55 18.13
C LEU A 148 1.90 12.38 17.10
N PRO A 149 2.09 12.16 15.79
CA PRO A 149 1.30 12.83 14.77
C PRO A 149 -0.21 12.64 14.99
N THR A 150 -0.98 13.72 14.86
CA THR A 150 -2.44 13.63 14.93
C THR A 150 -3.03 12.90 13.73
N ALA A 151 -2.33 12.92 12.59
CA ALA A 151 -2.50 12.02 11.45
C ALA A 151 -1.17 11.39 11.07
N LEU A 152 -1.05 10.07 11.20
CA LEU A 152 0.18 9.33 10.84
C LEU A 152 0.51 9.53 9.36
N HIS A 153 -0.46 9.29 8.48
CA HIS A 153 -0.27 9.32 7.04
C HIS A 153 0.12 10.72 6.51
N ALA A 154 -0.28 11.80 7.19
CA ALA A 154 0.15 13.16 6.84
C ALA A 154 1.64 13.42 7.16
N ALA A 155 2.24 12.60 8.04
CA ALA A 155 3.63 12.72 8.47
C ALA A 155 4.56 11.68 7.82
N THR A 156 4.03 10.61 7.22
CA THR A 156 4.81 9.62 6.46
C THR A 156 5.04 10.11 5.03
N PRO A 157 6.12 9.67 4.35
CA PRO A 157 7.15 8.75 4.84
C PRO A 157 8.20 9.44 5.73
N THR A 158 8.33 10.76 5.67
CA THR A 158 9.14 11.54 6.62
C THR A 158 8.58 12.95 6.68
N PRO A 159 8.43 13.58 7.86
CA PRO A 159 7.96 14.95 7.98
C PRO A 159 9.01 15.99 7.52
N GLU A 160 10.22 15.57 7.15
CA GLU A 160 11.30 16.46 6.69
C GLU A 160 11.35 16.66 5.16
N SER A 161 10.74 15.78 4.37
CA SER A 161 10.78 15.84 2.90
C SER A 161 9.40 15.80 2.26
N ASP A 162 9.19 16.62 1.22
CA ASP A 162 8.01 16.64 0.35
C ASP A 162 8.28 15.94 -1.00
N ARG A 163 9.43 15.28 -1.15
CA ARG A 163 9.77 14.55 -2.37
C ARG A 163 8.97 13.25 -2.46
N LEU A 164 8.72 12.79 -3.69
CA LEU A 164 8.27 11.42 -3.95
C LEU A 164 9.40 10.46 -3.54
N ILE A 165 9.08 9.53 -2.64
CA ILE A 165 10.04 8.60 -2.03
C ILE A 165 9.58 7.17 -2.28
N LEU A 166 10.50 6.32 -2.73
CA LEU A 166 10.29 4.87 -2.82
C LEU A 166 10.51 4.25 -1.43
N THR A 167 9.43 4.02 -0.71
CA THR A 167 9.45 3.40 0.63
C THR A 167 9.53 1.90 0.57
N ASN A 168 9.05 1.31 -0.52
CA ASN A 168 8.96 -0.13 -0.63
C ASN A 168 9.40 -0.60 -2.03
N VAL A 169 10.32 -1.56 -2.06
CA VAL A 169 10.74 -2.32 -3.25
C VAL A 169 11.10 -3.72 -2.77
N PHE A 170 10.14 -4.63 -2.68
CA PHE A 170 10.41 -6.02 -2.24
C PHE A 170 9.87 -7.06 -3.22
N PHE A 171 10.58 -8.17 -3.30
CA PHE A 171 10.14 -9.39 -3.95
C PHE A 171 9.44 -10.29 -2.94
N THR A 172 8.41 -10.99 -3.36
CA THR A 172 7.78 -12.08 -2.61
C THR A 172 7.63 -13.29 -3.50
N GLY A 173 8.05 -14.45 -3.00
CA GLY A 173 8.09 -15.68 -3.78
C GLY A 173 7.69 -16.90 -2.97
N ALA A 174 6.71 -17.67 -3.44
CA ALA A 174 6.42 -18.99 -2.89
C ALA A 174 7.53 -19.97 -3.32
N VAL A 175 8.30 -20.50 -2.37
CA VAL A 175 9.34 -21.50 -2.64
C VAL A 175 8.86 -22.92 -2.35
N ASP A 176 7.82 -23.04 -1.52
CA ASP A 176 7.12 -24.26 -1.17
C ASP A 176 5.65 -23.90 -0.83
N GLU A 177 4.76 -24.89 -0.76
CA GLU A 177 3.35 -24.73 -0.35
C GLU A 177 3.22 -24.08 1.03
N ASN A 178 4.23 -24.29 1.90
CA ASN A 178 4.24 -23.82 3.28
C ASN A 178 5.23 -22.68 3.54
N VAL A 179 6.03 -22.26 2.55
CA VAL A 179 7.09 -21.26 2.74
C VAL A 179 7.07 -20.22 1.63
N THR A 180 6.89 -18.96 2.03
CA THR A 180 7.02 -17.80 1.16
C THR A 180 8.20 -16.95 1.61
N LEU A 181 9.12 -16.66 0.70
CA LEU A 181 10.24 -15.75 0.95
C LEU A 181 9.86 -14.33 0.56
N LEU A 182 10.42 -13.36 1.28
CA LEU A 182 10.35 -11.94 0.95
C LEU A 182 11.72 -11.29 1.13
N PHE A 183 12.10 -10.37 0.26
CA PHE A 183 13.34 -9.60 0.41
C PHE A 183 13.34 -8.31 -0.40
N GLY A 184 14.09 -7.32 0.05
CA GLY A 184 14.25 -6.03 -0.61
C GLY A 184 14.17 -4.88 0.38
N LYS A 185 13.68 -3.72 -0.07
CA LYS A 185 13.37 -2.58 0.79
C LYS A 185 11.94 -2.72 1.29
N ILE A 186 11.79 -2.91 2.59
CA ILE A 186 10.53 -3.22 3.28
C ILE A 186 10.05 -1.96 4.00
N ASP A 187 8.78 -1.64 3.82
CA ASP A 187 8.05 -0.69 4.66
C ASP A 187 7.38 -1.44 5.82
N THR A 188 7.68 -1.02 7.04
CA THR A 188 7.24 -1.71 8.27
C THR A 188 5.84 -1.31 8.74
N LEU A 189 5.19 -0.32 8.12
CA LEU A 189 3.80 0.06 8.42
C LEU A 189 2.75 -0.89 7.82
N ASP A 190 3.10 -1.69 6.81
CA ASP A 190 2.18 -2.62 6.12
C ASP A 190 2.12 -4.02 6.74
N GLY A 191 2.89 -4.29 7.79
CA GLY A 191 3.00 -5.61 8.40
C GLY A 191 1.85 -5.99 9.34
N ASP A 192 1.05 -5.02 9.80
CA ASP A 192 -0.07 -5.26 10.71
C ASP A 192 -1.40 -5.26 9.95
N ARG A 193 -2.11 -6.39 9.99
CA ARG A 193 -3.45 -6.57 9.38
C ARG A 193 -4.57 -6.58 10.43
N ASN A 194 -4.34 -5.97 11.59
CA ASN A 194 -5.34 -5.85 12.63
C ASN A 194 -6.62 -5.16 12.10
N PRO A 195 -7.81 -5.77 12.24
CA PRO A 195 -9.06 -5.18 11.74
C PRO A 195 -9.47 -3.88 12.45
N PHE A 196 -8.80 -3.49 13.54
CA PHE A 196 -9.10 -2.31 14.34
C PHE A 196 -7.98 -1.26 14.41
N ALA A 197 -6.73 -1.69 14.26
CA ALA A 197 -5.53 -0.85 14.40
C ALA A 197 -4.55 -1.16 13.27
N SER A 198 -4.94 -0.86 12.03
CA SER A 198 -4.09 -0.97 10.85
C SER A 198 -4.48 0.06 9.78
N GLY A 199 -3.98 -0.10 8.55
CA GLY A 199 -4.42 0.72 7.43
C GLY A 199 -3.66 2.03 7.25
N ARG A 200 -2.47 2.16 7.86
CA ARG A 200 -1.50 3.25 7.70
C ARG A 200 -2.02 4.66 8.03
N GLY A 201 -3.20 4.77 8.64
CA GLY A 201 -3.89 6.04 8.83
C GLY A 201 -4.60 6.60 7.60
N LYS A 202 -4.72 5.78 6.55
CA LYS A 202 -5.56 6.01 5.38
C LYS A 202 -6.94 5.39 5.56
N THR A 203 -7.01 4.18 6.12
CA THR A 203 -8.28 3.53 6.50
C THR A 203 -8.41 3.49 8.03
N GLN A 204 -9.63 3.26 8.53
CA GLN A 204 -9.94 3.23 9.97
C GLN A 204 -9.71 4.61 10.65
N PHE A 205 -8.70 4.71 11.52
CA PHE A 205 -8.36 5.94 12.25
C PHE A 205 -7.13 6.60 11.65
N PHE A 206 -7.08 7.93 11.57
CA PHE A 206 -5.86 8.59 11.12
C PHE A 206 -4.86 8.86 12.27
N ASN A 207 -5.32 8.85 13.54
CA ASN A 207 -4.49 9.17 14.69
C ASN A 207 -3.49 8.05 15.01
N THR A 208 -2.21 8.42 15.13
CA THR A 208 -1.11 7.47 15.38
C THR A 208 -1.34 6.60 16.63
N SER A 209 -1.95 7.11 17.70
CA SER A 209 -2.15 6.33 18.94
C SER A 209 -3.19 5.21 18.82
N LEU A 210 -4.00 5.22 17.77
CA LEU A 210 -5.02 4.20 17.48
C LEU A 210 -4.61 3.24 16.37
N LEU A 211 -3.47 3.49 15.72
CA LEU A 211 -3.05 2.81 14.50
C LEU A 211 -1.94 1.80 14.70
N VAL A 212 -0.93 2.15 15.49
CA VAL A 212 0.29 1.35 15.61
C VAL A 212 0.75 1.30 17.07
N PRO A 213 1.44 0.22 17.48
CA PRO A 213 2.11 0.19 18.77
C PRO A 213 3.15 1.32 18.86
N VAL A 214 2.88 2.31 19.70
CA VAL A 214 3.70 3.55 19.81
C VAL A 214 5.14 3.29 20.26
N ASN A 215 5.40 2.15 20.89
CA ASN A 215 6.73 1.70 21.27
C ASN A 215 7.58 1.26 20.05
N GLY A 216 6.95 0.87 18.95
CA GLY A 216 7.63 0.48 17.71
C GLY A 216 8.18 1.68 16.93
N LEU A 217 7.50 2.83 16.96
CA LEU A 217 7.88 4.01 16.16
C LEU A 217 9.34 4.49 16.30
N PRO A 218 9.94 4.53 17.50
CA PRO A 218 11.35 4.94 17.62
C PRO A 218 12.36 3.80 17.43
N THR A 219 11.91 2.54 17.34
CA THR A 219 12.80 1.36 17.36
C THR A 219 12.78 0.54 16.07
N VAL A 220 11.72 0.67 15.29
CA VAL A 220 11.55 0.00 14.01
C VAL A 220 11.73 1.05 12.91
N PRO A 221 12.74 0.90 12.03
CA PRO A 221 12.89 1.82 10.90
C PRO A 221 11.67 1.76 10.00
N LEU A 222 11.24 2.91 9.47
CA LEU A 222 10.04 2.97 8.65
C LEU A 222 10.23 2.19 7.36
N ALA A 223 11.33 2.45 6.65
CA ALA A 223 11.71 1.72 5.46
C ALA A 223 13.17 1.30 5.49
N THR A 224 13.44 0.01 5.30
CA THR A 224 14.79 -0.53 5.39
C THR A 224 15.00 -1.78 4.55
N LEU A 225 16.25 -2.10 4.23
CA LEU A 225 16.56 -3.36 3.58
C LEU A 225 16.35 -4.51 4.56
N GLY A 226 15.70 -5.57 4.08
CA GLY A 226 15.46 -6.77 4.86
C GLY A 226 15.11 -7.97 4.00
N ALA A 227 15.08 -9.11 4.67
CA ALA A 227 14.64 -10.37 4.12
C ALA A 227 13.92 -11.18 5.18
N GLY A 228 13.04 -12.07 4.76
CA GLY A 228 12.25 -12.88 5.66
C GLY A 228 11.62 -14.07 5.00
N ALA A 229 10.98 -14.87 5.84
CA ALA A 229 10.16 -16.00 5.44
C ALA A 229 8.84 -15.98 6.20
N ILE A 230 7.77 -16.27 5.48
CA ILE A 230 6.43 -16.49 6.03
C ILE A 230 6.16 -17.99 5.95
N PHE A 231 5.79 -18.56 7.08
CA PHE A 231 5.44 -19.96 7.22
C PHE A 231 3.92 -20.10 7.29
N SER A 232 3.39 -21.00 6.47
CA SER A 232 1.96 -21.22 6.29
C SER A 232 1.60 -22.68 6.54
N VAL A 233 0.38 -22.92 6.99
CA VAL A 233 -0.25 -24.25 7.07
C VAL A 233 -1.63 -24.12 6.44
N ASP A 234 -1.97 -25.01 5.52
CA ASP A 234 -3.25 -24.99 4.78
C ASP A 234 -3.54 -23.63 4.11
N GLY A 235 -2.49 -22.98 3.59
CA GLY A 235 -2.59 -21.66 2.95
C GLY A 235 -2.75 -20.48 3.89
N MET A 236 -2.75 -20.70 5.22
CA MET A 236 -2.83 -19.63 6.22
C MET A 236 -1.46 -19.38 6.87
N PRO A 237 -0.88 -18.18 6.76
CA PRO A 237 0.34 -17.83 7.48
C PRO A 237 0.13 -17.86 9.00
N PHE A 238 1.02 -18.58 9.69
CA PHE A 238 1.00 -18.70 11.16
C PHE A 238 2.24 -18.09 11.83
N ALA A 239 3.33 -17.92 11.09
CA ALA A 239 4.56 -17.31 11.59
C ALA A 239 5.30 -16.55 10.50
N GLN A 240 6.00 -15.49 10.89
CA GLN A 240 6.93 -14.77 10.03
C GLN A 240 8.25 -14.58 10.77
N LEU A 241 9.35 -14.77 10.04
CA LEU A 241 10.70 -14.42 10.48
C LEU A 241 11.21 -13.32 9.57
N MET A 242 11.69 -12.22 10.15
CA MET A 242 12.22 -11.10 9.38
C MET A 242 13.55 -10.64 9.97
N VAL A 243 14.52 -10.41 9.10
CA VAL A 243 15.80 -9.79 9.40
C VAL A 243 15.85 -8.50 8.61
N MET A 244 16.08 -7.39 9.31
CA MET A 244 16.10 -6.05 8.73
C MET A 244 17.34 -5.30 9.21
N ASN A 245 17.78 -4.32 8.42
CA ASN A 245 18.79 -3.39 8.89
C ASN A 245 18.21 -2.54 10.05
N SER A 246 19.09 -2.11 10.95
CA SER A 246 18.72 -1.23 12.07
C SER A 246 18.67 0.25 11.68
N SER A 247 19.22 0.61 10.51
CA SER A 247 19.13 1.97 9.97
C SER A 247 17.82 2.18 9.18
N ASP A 248 17.24 3.36 9.38
CA ASP A 248 16.18 3.86 8.51
C ASP A 248 16.80 4.40 7.22
N THR A 249 16.30 3.90 6.09
CA THR A 249 16.79 4.24 4.74
C THR A 249 15.66 4.78 3.87
N VAL A 250 14.62 5.38 4.46
CA VAL A 250 13.46 5.95 3.75
C VAL A 250 13.87 6.75 2.51
N THR A 251 14.82 7.69 2.64
CA THR A 251 15.21 8.60 1.55
C THR A 251 16.34 8.07 0.65
N THR A 252 16.91 6.91 0.96
CA THR A 252 18.04 6.32 0.23
C THR A 252 17.70 4.91 -0.26
N SER A 253 18.63 4.24 -0.94
CA SER A 253 18.45 2.85 -1.35
C SER A 253 18.74 1.85 -0.21
N GLY A 254 19.52 2.27 0.79
CA GLY A 254 19.96 1.42 1.91
C GLY A 254 21.12 0.47 1.60
N PHE A 255 21.57 0.35 0.35
CA PHE A 255 22.68 -0.56 -0.02
C PHE A 255 24.04 -0.15 0.55
N GLU A 256 24.21 1.11 0.96
CA GLU A 256 25.43 1.62 1.58
C GLU A 256 25.59 1.15 3.04
N ASP A 257 24.51 0.65 3.65
CA ASP A 257 24.45 0.24 5.06
C ASP A 257 24.52 -1.29 5.26
N LEU A 258 24.81 -2.07 4.21
CA LEU A 258 24.95 -3.54 4.24
C LEU A 258 26.33 -4.01 4.73
#